data_AF-A0A0Q7DGB1-F1
#
_entry.id   AF-A0A0Q7DGB1-F1
#
_cell.length_a   1.000
_cell.length_b   1.000
_cell.length_c   1.000
_cell.angle_alpha   90.00
_cell.angle_beta   90.00
_cell.angle_gamma   90.00
#
_symmetry.space_group_name_H-M   'P 1'
#
loop_
_entity.id
_entity.type
_entity.pdbx_description
1 polymer ?
#
loop_
_entity_poly.entity_id
_entity_poly.type
_entity_poly.pdbx_seq_one_letter_code
_entity_poly.pdbx_strand_id
1 'polypeptide(L)'
;MPLQIREFTERALEKLLDAMAAEGREPDGWEAQSLLAAIGALVCGRYVLATTFMDQVVGVRDLRETGWPRLETTPSVLHLRGALGHVRLVKFSDQS
;
A
#
# COMPACT_ATOMS: atom_id res chain seq x y z
N MET A 1 -17.47 -14.67 0.90
CA MET A 1 -17.21 -13.26 1.25
C MET A 1 -15.73 -12.82 1.34
N PRO A 2 -14.73 -13.63 1.76
CA PRO A 2 -13.35 -13.15 1.93
C PRO A 2 -12.65 -12.70 0.64
N LEU A 3 -13.00 -13.33 -0.50
CA LEU A 3 -12.36 -13.06 -1.79
C LEU A 3 -12.68 -11.66 -2.35
N GLN A 4 -13.93 -11.22 -2.21
CA GLN A 4 -14.37 -9.92 -2.70
C GLN A 4 -13.73 -8.76 -1.93
N ILE A 5 -13.68 -8.87 -0.58
CA ILE A 5 -13.04 -7.85 0.27
C ILE A 5 -11.56 -7.76 -0.08
N ARG A 6 -10.90 -8.91 -0.25
CA ARG A 6 -9.51 -8.97 -0.66
C ARG A 6 -9.25 -8.28 -1.99
N GLU A 7 -9.97 -8.67 -3.05
CA GLU A 7 -9.79 -8.11 -4.39
C GLU A 7 -10.03 -6.60 -4.39
N PHE A 8 -11.03 -6.16 -3.62
CA PHE A 8 -11.29 -4.75 -3.39
C PHE A 8 -10.08 -4.06 -2.75
N THR A 9 -9.54 -4.60 -1.65
CA THR A 9 -8.38 -4.01 -0.96
C THR A 9 -7.13 -3.98 -1.85
N GLU A 10 -6.84 -5.04 -2.60
CA GLU A 10 -5.70 -5.09 -3.53
C GLU A 10 -5.83 -4.05 -4.65
N ARG A 11 -7.03 -3.89 -5.22
CA ARG A 11 -7.30 -2.87 -6.26
C ARG A 11 -7.28 -1.46 -5.71
N ALA A 12 -7.77 -1.25 -4.48
CA ALA A 12 -7.72 0.04 -3.82
C ALA A 12 -6.28 0.50 -3.59
N LEU A 13 -5.42 -0.40 -3.12
CA LEU A 13 -3.99 -0.12 -2.91
C LEU A 13 -3.27 0.18 -4.23
N GLU A 14 -3.56 -0.59 -5.28
CA GLU A 14 -3.02 -0.33 -6.62
C GLU A 14 -3.43 1.04 -7.14
N LYS A 15 -4.72 1.40 -7.06
CA LYS A 15 -5.20 2.73 -7.46
C LYS A 15 -4.56 3.87 -6.67
N LEU A 16 -4.31 3.67 -5.38
CA LEU A 16 -3.62 4.65 -4.55
C LEU A 16 -2.19 4.88 -5.05
N LEU A 17 -1.45 3.81 -5.33
CA LEU A 17 -0.09 3.90 -5.89
C LEU A 17 -0.10 4.53 -7.29
N ASP A 18 -1.09 4.20 -8.12
CA ASP A 18 -1.27 4.79 -9.44
C ASP A 18 -1.54 6.29 -9.38
N ALA A 19 -2.37 6.73 -8.42
CA ALA A 19 -2.63 8.15 -8.19
C ALA A 19 -1.35 8.90 -7.80
N MET A 20 -0.52 8.33 -6.91
CA MET A 20 0.77 8.92 -6.53
C MET A 20 1.73 9.01 -7.73
N ALA A 21 1.80 7.96 -8.55
CA ALA A 21 2.61 7.97 -9.76
C ALA A 21 2.12 9.00 -10.79
N ALA A 22 0.81 9.15 -10.97
CA ALA A 22 0.22 10.14 -11.85
C ALA A 22 0.47 11.59 -11.38
N GLU A 23 0.57 11.80 -10.06
CA GLU A 23 0.99 13.07 -9.45
C GLU A 23 2.51 13.33 -9.59
N GLY A 24 3.29 12.37 -10.11
CA GLY A 24 4.76 12.47 -10.15
C GLY A 24 5.39 12.48 -8.76
N ARG A 25 4.71 11.89 -7.77
CA ARG A 25 5.02 12.00 -6.35
C ARG A 25 5.51 10.67 -5.80
N GLU A 26 6.53 10.73 -4.95
CA GLU A 26 6.98 9.60 -4.14
C GLU A 26 6.40 9.69 -2.72
N PRO A 27 6.16 8.56 -2.04
CA PRO A 27 5.77 8.57 -0.64
C PRO A 27 6.88 9.18 0.22
N ASP A 28 6.46 9.95 1.20
CA ASP A 28 7.28 10.33 2.33
C ASP A 28 7.56 9.13 3.25
N GLY A 29 8.37 9.31 4.30
CA GLY A 29 8.76 8.20 5.19
C GLY A 29 7.56 7.51 5.86
N TRP A 30 6.54 8.29 6.24
CA TRP A 30 5.36 7.78 6.92
C TRP A 30 4.39 7.11 5.96
N GLU A 31 4.14 7.72 4.80
CA GLU A 31 3.26 7.14 3.78
C GLU A 31 3.81 5.80 3.32
N ALA A 32 5.13 5.73 3.10
CA ALA A 32 5.80 4.49 2.76
C ALA A 32 5.63 3.42 3.84
N GLN A 33 5.74 3.79 5.12
CA GLN A 33 5.54 2.86 6.23
C GLN A 33 4.10 2.35 6.28
N SER A 34 3.12 3.24 6.13
CA SER A 34 1.69 2.87 6.10
C SER A 34 1.36 1.98 4.89
N LEU A 35 1.89 2.31 3.72
CA LEU A 35 1.72 1.48 2.51
C LEU A 35 2.36 0.10 2.67
N LEU A 36 3.57 0.01 3.25
CA LEU A 36 4.20 -1.27 3.59
C LEU A 36 3.36 -2.06 4.59
N ALA A 37 2.82 -1.42 5.62
CA ALA A 37 1.96 -2.06 6.61
C ALA A 37 0.66 -2.57 5.96
N ALA A 38 0.09 -1.83 5.00
CA ALA A 38 -1.06 -2.27 4.23
C ALA A 38 -0.74 -3.53 3.40
N ILE A 39 0.42 -3.57 2.73
CA ILE A 39 0.88 -4.75 1.98
C ILE A 39 1.11 -5.94 2.92
N GLY A 40 1.76 -5.74 4.07
CA GLY A 40 1.95 -6.80 5.07
C GLY A 40 0.63 -7.34 5.62
N ALA A 41 -0.35 -6.45 5.87
CA ALA A 41 -1.69 -6.85 6.29
C ALA A 41 -2.42 -7.65 5.20
N LEU A 42 -2.25 -7.30 3.92
CA LEU A 42 -2.77 -8.09 2.78
C LEU A 42 -2.18 -9.50 2.76
N VAL A 43 -0.87 -9.65 2.95
CA VAL A 43 -0.19 -10.97 3.02
C VAL A 43 -0.79 -11.82 4.13
N CYS A 44 -1.02 -11.23 5.29
CA CYS A 44 -1.59 -11.91 6.46
C CYS A 44 -3.11 -12.12 6.40
N GLY A 45 -3.79 -11.74 5.31
CA GLY A 45 -5.24 -11.84 5.18
C GLY A 45 -6.05 -10.89 6.08
N ARG A 46 -5.42 -9.83 6.61
CA ARG A 46 -6.03 -8.84 7.51
C ARG A 46 -6.54 -7.62 6.72
N TYR A 47 -7.57 -7.83 5.91
CA TYR A 47 -8.03 -6.83 4.93
C TYR A 47 -8.54 -5.52 5.54
N VAL A 48 -9.24 -5.58 6.68
CA VAL A 48 -9.71 -4.37 7.40
C VAL A 48 -8.52 -3.54 7.90
N LEU A 49 -7.47 -4.20 8.37
CA LEU A 49 -6.26 -3.51 8.82
C LEU A 49 -5.52 -2.87 7.64
N ALA A 50 -5.46 -3.56 6.50
CA ALA A 50 -4.89 -3.00 5.28
C ALA A 50 -5.63 -1.75 4.81
N THR A 51 -6.97 -1.73 4.87
CA THR A 51 -7.75 -0.53 4.55
C THR A 51 -7.49 0.62 5.51
N THR A 52 -7.37 0.36 6.82
CA THR A 52 -7.04 1.40 7.80
C THR A 52 -5.70 2.08 7.51
N PHE A 53 -4.68 1.33 7.11
CA PHE A 53 -3.39 1.90 6.72
C PHE A 53 -3.45 2.71 5.42
N MET A 54 -4.29 2.31 4.46
CA MET A 54 -4.53 3.11 3.25
C MET A 54 -5.27 4.42 3.58
N ASP A 55 -6.28 4.37 4.44
CA ASP A 55 -7.05 5.55 4.86
C ASP A 55 -6.16 6.58 5.56
N GLN A 56 -5.15 6.14 6.30
CA GLN A 56 -4.14 7.02 6.87
C GLN A 56 -3.42 7.83 5.77
N VAL A 57 -2.98 7.17 4.70
CA VAL A 57 -2.30 7.82 3.57
C VAL A 57 -3.19 8.86 2.90
N VAL A 58 -4.47 8.54 2.70
CA VAL A 58 -5.43 9.43 2.02
C VAL A 58 -5.90 10.58 2.92
N GLY A 59 -6.34 10.27 4.14
CA GLY A 59 -7.11 11.18 5.00
C GLY A 59 -6.27 12.15 5.84
N VAL A 60 -5.00 11.83 6.11
CA VAL A 60 -4.13 12.66 6.98
C VAL A 60 -3.10 13.44 6.16
N ARG A 61 -3.28 13.56 4.83
CA ARG A 61 -2.34 14.30 3.98
C ARG A 61 -2.31 15.79 4.31
N ASP A 62 -3.49 16.39 4.50
CA ASP A 62 -3.63 17.84 4.70
C ASP A 62 -3.45 18.28 6.17
N LEU A 63 -3.48 17.32 7.12
CA LEU A 63 -3.36 17.57 8.55
C LEU A 63 -1.93 17.37 9.09
N ARG A 64 -0.98 16.97 8.24
CA ARG A 64 0.38 16.68 8.68
C ARG A 64 1.27 17.92 8.63
N GLU A 65 1.62 18.42 9.82
CA GLU A 65 2.78 19.27 10.00
C GLU A 65 4.04 18.47 9.63
N THR A 66 4.79 18.96 8.64
CA THR A 66 5.94 18.32 8.00
C THR A 66 6.96 17.77 9.01
N GLY A 67 7.22 16.46 8.97
CA GLY A 67 8.22 15.84 9.86
C GLY A 67 8.76 14.46 9.44
N TRP A 68 8.33 13.91 8.30
CA TRP A 68 8.69 12.55 7.88
C TRP A 68 9.45 12.56 6.56
N PRO A 69 10.73 12.98 6.56
CA PRO A 69 11.51 13.05 5.33
C PRO A 69 11.62 11.68 4.68
N ARG A 70 11.65 11.68 3.35
CA ARG A 70 12.04 10.51 2.58
C ARG A 70 13.53 10.23 2.86
N LEU A 71 13.82 9.03 3.32
CA LEU A 71 15.19 8.52 3.51
C LEU A 71 15.57 7.65 2.32
N GLU A 72 16.86 7.33 2.17
CA GLU A 72 17.33 6.41 1.13
C GLU A 72 16.67 5.03 1.21
N THR A 73 16.31 4.60 2.42
CA THR A 73 15.61 3.34 2.70
C THR A 73 14.11 3.41 2.49
N THR A 74 13.55 4.60 2.26
CA THR A 74 12.11 4.77 2.02
C THR A 74 11.76 4.16 0.66
N PRO A 75 10.88 3.14 0.60
CA PRO A 75 10.52 2.52 -0.66
C PRO A 75 9.88 3.55 -1.61
N SER A 76 10.13 3.39 -2.90
CA SER A 76 9.47 4.19 -3.94
C SER A 76 8.12 3.57 -4.27
N VAL A 77 7.28 4.30 -5.00
CA VAL A 77 6.05 3.77 -5.60
C VAL A 77 6.35 2.51 -6.41
N LEU A 78 7.46 2.49 -7.16
CA LEU A 78 7.87 1.31 -7.93
C LEU A 78 8.17 0.11 -7.02
N HIS A 79 8.91 0.30 -5.92
CA HIS A 79 9.19 -0.77 -4.95
C HIS A 79 7.89 -1.30 -4.33
N LEU A 80 6.96 -0.42 -3.97
CA LEU A 80 5.66 -0.79 -3.38
C LEU A 80 4.78 -1.55 -4.38
N ARG A 81 4.75 -1.14 -5.66
CA ARG A 81 4.06 -1.87 -6.74
C ARG A 81 4.66 -3.26 -6.94
N GLY A 82 5.99 -3.36 -6.93
CA GLY A 82 6.70 -4.64 -7.00
C GLY A 82 6.31 -5.58 -5.86
N ALA A 83 6.28 -5.07 -4.62
CA ALA A 83 5.85 -5.83 -3.46
C ALA A 83 4.39 -6.30 -3.58
N LEU A 84 3.46 -5.42 -3.97
CA LEU A 84 2.06 -5.78 -4.19
C LEU A 84 1.89 -6.84 -5.30
N GLY A 85 2.67 -6.73 -6.39
CA GLY A 85 2.71 -7.73 -7.45
C GLY A 85 3.17 -9.10 -6.92
N HIS A 86 4.16 -9.14 -6.04
CA HIS A 86 4.62 -10.37 -5.41
C HIS A 86 3.54 -11.04 -4.55
N VAL A 87 2.77 -10.26 -3.78
CA VAL A 87 1.62 -10.77 -3.00
C VAL A 87 0.59 -11.47 -3.90
N ARG A 88 0.35 -10.92 -5.10
CA ARG A 88 -0.56 -11.52 -6.09
C ARG A 88 0.01 -12.81 -6.68
N LEU A 89 1.32 -12.85 -6.96
CA LEU A 89 2.00 -14.00 -7.58
C LEU A 89 2.17 -15.20 -6.64
N VAL A 90 2.61 -14.98 -5.40
CA VAL A 90 2.80 -16.05 -4.39
C VAL A 90 1.52 -16.89 -4.21
N LYS A 91 0.35 -16.29 -4.50
CA LYS A 91 -0.94 -16.96 -4.43
C LYS A 91 -1.31 -17.84 -5.62
N PHE A 92 -0.74 -17.63 -6.80
CA PHE A 92 -0.98 -18.54 -7.93
C PHE A 92 -0.29 -19.89 -7.71
N SER A 93 0.80 -19.90 -6.96
CA SER A 93 1.57 -21.11 -6.61
C SER A 93 0.99 -21.95 -5.45
N ASP A 94 0.06 -21.39 -4.68
CA ASP A 94 -0.53 -22.07 -3.50
C ASP A 94 -1.93 -22.66 -3.81
N GLN A 95 -2.40 -22.53 -5.06
CA GLN A 95 -3.67 -23.09 -5.55
C GLN A 95 -3.51 -24.19 -6.60
N SER A 96 -2.28 -24.67 -6.82
CA SER A 96 -1.91 -25.75 -7.75
C SER A 96 -1.60 -27.05 -7.04
#